data_AF-A0A316REC6-F1
#
_entry.id   AF-A0A316REC6-F1
#
_cell.length_a   1.000
_cell.length_b   1.000
_cell.length_c   1.000
_cell.angle_alpha   90.00
_cell.angle_beta   90.00
_cell.angle_gamma   90.00
#
_symmetry.space_group_name_H-M   'P 1'
#
loop_
_entity.id
_entity.type
_entity.pdbx_description
1 polymer ?
#
loop_
_entity_poly.entity_id
_entity_poly.type
_entity_poly.pdbx_seq_one_letter_code
_entity_poly.pdbx_strand_id
1 'polypeptide(L)'
;MNTKKKIFSVLVLSLMFISCGNPVQENSDDSTTASFDIEHPEKMSFYDIFERMDIIPLETSDNSLISGHTMHQQIVNDTLYILDRGRKIHKFDANNGKYLGQFMKSGQGPDEYVYITYFTVHPDNKTITVAEPATSRLYTFDMASEKKIRTVRISYDNANGRFAISSFAPVNDSIYAVFSFIDSRILFYDVINGVRIGLQDIPLHENINKTKYVAPGVVFNKINDKVILFISYLNTIYEYQRGSFVPYIKLDLGKYGKVHEYFSTTMPREKAIEYLFENDDKYVSFWSMPFSSKNSIVFTGLHNRKHPILMYDTKTGEGKYAETLTEGIEIFPNIRQNGCYTYRLSQVKELLDENHLTNEKVLDDNNLRILSELKTDDNPVLLRYKIKQ
;
A
#
# COMPACT_ATOMS: atom_id res chain seq x y z
N MET A 1 -53.28 65.90 -34.76
CA MET A 1 -52.13 65.53 -35.61
C MET A 1 -51.34 64.42 -34.92
N ASN A 2 -51.08 63.34 -35.65
CA ASN A 2 -50.33 62.15 -35.25
C ASN A 2 -48.98 62.46 -34.58
N THR A 3 -48.60 61.69 -33.55
CA THR A 3 -47.53 60.69 -33.72
C THR A 3 -47.45 59.73 -32.53
N LYS A 4 -47.33 58.45 -32.90
CA LYS A 4 -47.26 57.24 -32.08
C LYS A 4 -46.05 57.29 -31.12
N LYS A 5 -46.23 56.90 -29.85
CA LYS A 5 -45.15 56.39 -29.00
C LYS A 5 -45.45 54.94 -28.60
N LYS A 6 -44.45 54.10 -28.85
CA LYS A 6 -44.48 52.65 -28.84
C LYS A 6 -44.55 52.10 -27.41
N ILE A 7 -45.35 51.05 -27.26
CA ILE A 7 -45.34 50.05 -26.20
C ILE A 7 -43.93 49.44 -26.09
N PHE A 8 -43.42 49.24 -24.86
CA PHE A 8 -42.93 47.93 -24.43
C PHE A 8 -42.74 47.90 -22.91
N SER A 9 -43.53 47.04 -22.26
CA SER A 9 -43.43 46.66 -20.86
C SER A 9 -42.06 46.06 -20.59
N VAL A 10 -41.33 46.61 -19.62
CA VAL A 10 -40.08 46.03 -19.13
C VAL A 10 -40.43 44.80 -18.30
N LEU A 11 -40.39 43.64 -18.96
CA LEU A 11 -40.44 42.32 -18.34
C LEU A 11 -39.15 42.15 -17.52
N VAL A 12 -39.24 42.35 -16.20
CA VAL A 12 -38.16 42.00 -15.27
C VAL A 12 -38.08 40.48 -15.23
N LEU A 13 -37.25 39.93 -16.13
CA LEU A 13 -36.90 38.52 -16.16
C LEU A 13 -35.95 38.26 -14.98
N SER A 14 -36.51 38.00 -13.79
CA SER A 14 -35.75 37.42 -12.69
C SER A 14 -35.38 35.98 -13.09
N LEU A 15 -34.30 35.85 -13.85
CA LEU A 15 -33.58 34.60 -14.03
C LEU A 15 -33.07 34.17 -12.65
N MET A 16 -33.93 33.45 -11.93
CA MET A 16 -33.50 32.53 -10.90
C MET A 16 -32.56 31.55 -11.58
N PHE A 17 -31.26 31.80 -11.45
CA PHE A 17 -30.25 30.77 -11.62
C PHE A 17 -30.47 29.76 -10.50
N ILE A 18 -31.42 28.85 -10.72
CA ILE A 18 -31.47 27.57 -10.06
C ILE A 18 -30.22 26.85 -10.57
N SER A 19 -29.11 27.10 -9.87
CA SER A 19 -27.96 26.22 -9.90
C SER A 19 -28.46 24.87 -9.40
N CYS A 20 -28.80 23.98 -10.34
CA CYS A 20 -28.80 22.56 -10.09
C CYS A 20 -27.36 22.14 -9.76
N GLY A 21 -26.91 22.49 -8.56
CA GLY A 21 -25.91 21.67 -7.90
C GLY A 21 -26.57 20.31 -7.75
N ASN A 22 -26.06 19.29 -8.44
CA ASN A 22 -26.42 17.93 -8.13
C ASN A 22 -26.30 17.80 -6.61
N PRO A 23 -27.35 17.38 -5.89
CA PRO A 23 -27.16 17.01 -4.52
C PRO A 23 -26.06 15.95 -4.55
N VAL A 24 -24.98 16.20 -3.81
CA VAL A 24 -24.04 15.15 -3.44
C VAL A 24 -24.93 14.07 -2.86
N GLN A 25 -25.12 12.97 -3.60
CA GLN A 25 -25.79 11.81 -3.05
C GLN A 25 -25.08 11.54 -1.73
N GLU A 26 -25.82 11.58 -0.63
CA GLU A 26 -25.39 10.86 0.57
C GLU A 26 -25.00 9.48 0.07
N ASN A 27 -23.71 9.17 0.07
CA ASN A 27 -23.24 7.83 -0.26
C ASN A 27 -23.94 6.95 0.77
N SER A 28 -24.94 6.17 0.33
CA SER A 28 -25.43 5.07 1.15
C SER A 28 -24.21 4.23 1.50
N ASP A 29 -24.02 3.98 2.78
CA ASP A 29 -22.90 3.20 3.29
C ASP A 29 -23.13 1.73 2.90
N ASP A 30 -22.92 1.40 1.62
CA ASP A 30 -23.09 0.08 1.03
C ASP A 30 -21.92 -0.87 1.40
N SER A 31 -21.14 -0.52 2.43
CA SER A 31 -20.00 -1.33 2.88
C SER A 31 -20.47 -2.63 3.52
N THR A 32 -19.76 -3.73 3.25
CA THR A 32 -19.98 -4.98 3.97
C THR A 32 -19.20 -4.99 5.28
N THR A 33 -19.75 -5.61 6.32
CA THR A 33 -19.03 -5.86 7.57
C THR A 33 -18.50 -7.29 7.58
N ALA A 34 -17.18 -7.43 7.76
CA ALA A 34 -16.50 -8.69 7.99
C ALA A 34 -16.22 -8.84 9.49
N SER A 35 -16.98 -9.72 10.17
CA SER A 35 -16.83 -9.96 11.60
C SER A 35 -15.88 -11.11 11.88
N PHE A 36 -15.02 -10.95 12.88
CA PHE A 36 -14.03 -11.95 13.30
C PHE A 36 -14.14 -12.21 14.80
N ASP A 37 -14.25 -13.49 15.18
CA ASP A 37 -14.21 -13.91 16.58
C ASP A 37 -12.76 -14.12 17.03
N ILE A 38 -12.20 -13.09 17.67
CA ILE A 38 -10.83 -13.10 18.16
C ILE A 38 -10.68 -13.96 19.43
N GLU A 39 -11.77 -14.18 20.19
CA GLU A 39 -11.74 -14.94 21.45
C GLU A 39 -11.76 -16.46 21.22
N HIS A 40 -12.24 -16.90 20.06
CA HIS A 40 -12.30 -18.31 19.68
C HIS A 40 -11.49 -18.59 18.40
N PRO A 41 -10.14 -18.59 18.49
CA PRO A 41 -9.30 -18.84 17.33
C PRO A 41 -9.51 -20.22 16.74
N GLU A 42 -9.62 -20.24 15.42
CA GLU A 42 -9.71 -21.44 14.62
C GLU A 42 -8.32 -21.97 14.24
N LYS A 43 -8.27 -23.24 13.84
CA LYS A 43 -7.08 -23.79 13.19
C LYS A 43 -7.11 -23.41 11.72
N MET A 44 -5.97 -22.94 11.22
CA MET A 44 -5.77 -22.63 9.81
C MET A 44 -4.42 -23.18 9.36
N SER A 45 -4.41 -23.86 8.22
CA SER A 45 -3.20 -24.33 7.57
C SER A 45 -2.71 -23.31 6.55
N PHE A 46 -1.40 -23.25 6.37
CA PHE A 46 -0.76 -22.63 5.22
C PHE A 46 -1.45 -23.06 3.91
N TYR A 47 -1.82 -24.34 3.81
CA TYR A 47 -2.44 -24.94 2.63
C TYR A 47 -3.93 -24.62 2.45
N ASP A 48 -4.54 -23.93 3.41
CA ASP A 48 -5.86 -23.33 3.23
C ASP A 48 -5.77 -22.07 2.35
N ILE A 49 -4.62 -21.38 2.36
CA ILE A 49 -4.41 -20.09 1.69
C ILE A 49 -3.50 -20.25 0.47
N PHE A 50 -2.45 -21.06 0.57
CA PHE A 50 -1.37 -21.16 -0.40
C PHE A 50 -1.22 -22.59 -0.92
N GLU A 51 -0.80 -22.74 -2.16
CA GLU A 51 -0.44 -24.05 -2.74
C GLU A 51 0.99 -24.45 -2.39
N ARG A 52 1.90 -23.46 -2.36
CA ARG A 52 3.32 -23.64 -2.07
C ARG A 52 4.02 -22.31 -1.80
N MET A 53 5.25 -22.40 -1.30
CA MET A 53 6.19 -21.29 -1.19
C MET A 53 7.47 -21.61 -1.98
N ASP A 54 7.95 -20.64 -2.76
CA ASP A 54 9.24 -20.71 -3.44
C ASP A 54 10.23 -19.72 -2.80
N ILE A 55 11.49 -20.14 -2.65
CA ILE A 55 12.63 -19.34 -2.20
C ILE A 55 13.43 -18.93 -3.44
N ILE A 56 13.54 -17.63 -3.68
CA ILE A 56 14.24 -17.08 -4.84
C ILE A 56 15.35 -16.14 -4.35
N PRO A 57 16.59 -16.63 -4.24
CA PRO A 57 17.74 -15.79 -3.92
C PRO A 57 17.93 -14.77 -5.03
N LEU A 58 18.10 -13.49 -4.68
CA LEU A 58 18.46 -12.48 -5.66
C LEU A 58 19.97 -12.56 -5.93
N GLU A 59 20.36 -12.41 -7.20
CA GLU A 59 21.75 -12.47 -7.64
C GLU A 59 22.64 -11.52 -6.81
N THR A 60 23.66 -12.06 -6.14
CA THR A 60 24.66 -11.29 -5.41
C THR A 60 25.93 -11.14 -6.23
N SER A 61 26.28 -9.91 -6.60
CA SER A 61 27.52 -9.53 -7.26
C SER A 61 27.84 -8.06 -6.97
N ASP A 62 29.06 -7.62 -7.30
CA ASP A 62 29.46 -6.21 -7.19
C ASP A 62 28.51 -5.25 -7.95
N ASN A 63 27.86 -5.74 -9.02
CA ASN A 63 26.97 -4.94 -9.86
C ASN A 63 25.50 -4.96 -9.41
N SER A 64 25.12 -5.94 -8.57
CA SER A 64 23.74 -6.18 -8.14
C SER A 64 23.52 -5.96 -6.65
N LEU A 65 24.56 -5.59 -5.89
CA LEU A 65 24.47 -5.42 -4.44
C LEU A 65 23.46 -4.33 -4.04
N ILE A 66 22.51 -4.72 -3.19
CA ILE A 66 21.49 -3.82 -2.64
C ILE A 66 22.06 -3.12 -1.41
N SER A 67 22.07 -1.78 -1.42
CA SER A 67 22.67 -1.00 -0.34
C SER A 67 21.74 -0.89 0.88
N GLY A 68 22.01 -1.68 1.91
CA GLY A 68 21.30 -1.63 3.19
C GLY A 68 19.85 -2.09 3.09
N HIS A 69 18.98 -1.56 3.96
CA HIS A 69 17.56 -1.93 3.95
C HIS A 69 16.83 -1.44 2.70
N THR A 70 15.91 -2.27 2.20
CA THR A 70 15.00 -1.89 1.13
C THR A 70 14.02 -0.82 1.64
N MET A 71 13.81 0.22 0.83
CA MET A 71 12.92 1.32 1.14
C MET A 71 11.53 1.15 0.51
N HIS A 72 11.48 0.67 -0.73
CA HIS A 72 10.25 0.37 -1.42
C HIS A 72 10.47 -0.72 -2.47
N GLN A 73 9.44 -1.49 -2.76
CA GLN A 73 9.50 -2.60 -3.69
C GLN A 73 8.17 -2.79 -4.39
N GLN A 74 8.24 -3.20 -5.65
CA GLN A 74 7.07 -3.49 -6.47
C GLN A 74 7.42 -4.59 -7.46
N ILE A 75 6.49 -5.53 -7.68
CA ILE A 75 6.56 -6.47 -8.79
C ILE A 75 5.57 -6.01 -9.86
N VAL A 76 6.03 -5.94 -11.10
CA VAL A 76 5.19 -5.73 -12.29
C VAL A 76 5.59 -6.76 -13.33
N ASN A 77 4.62 -7.53 -13.83
CA ASN A 77 4.87 -8.71 -14.65
C ASN A 77 5.85 -9.66 -13.94
N ASP A 78 6.98 -9.97 -14.57
CA ASP A 78 8.02 -10.85 -14.02
C ASP A 78 9.24 -10.07 -13.47
N THR A 79 9.13 -8.76 -13.27
CA THR A 79 10.24 -7.92 -12.79
C THR A 79 9.97 -7.40 -11.38
N LEU A 80 10.90 -7.68 -10.48
CA LEU A 80 10.99 -7.09 -9.14
C LEU A 80 11.82 -5.81 -9.20
N TYR A 81 11.22 -4.71 -8.79
CA TYR A 81 11.86 -3.41 -8.62
C TYR A 81 12.12 -3.17 -7.14
N ILE A 82 13.35 -2.80 -6.78
CA ILE A 82 13.78 -2.54 -5.40
C ILE A 82 14.41 -1.15 -5.34
N LEU A 83 13.82 -0.25 -4.55
CA LEU A 83 14.45 0.99 -4.14
C LEU A 83 15.26 0.74 -2.88
N ASP A 84 16.57 0.88 -2.96
CA ASP A 84 17.48 0.71 -1.83
C ASP A 84 17.72 2.00 -1.04
N ARG A 85 18.45 1.90 0.08
CA ARG A 85 18.81 3.06 0.91
C ARG A 85 19.73 4.04 0.20
N GLY A 86 20.51 3.55 -0.76
CA GLY A 86 21.37 4.30 -1.69
C GLY A 86 20.59 5.07 -2.76
N ARG A 87 19.26 4.96 -2.78
CA ARG A 87 18.34 5.63 -3.71
C ARG A 87 18.45 5.14 -5.15
N LYS A 88 18.86 3.89 -5.33
CA LYS A 88 18.89 3.22 -6.63
C LYS A 88 17.67 2.32 -6.75
N ILE A 89 17.11 2.28 -7.96
CA ILE A 89 16.06 1.32 -8.31
C ILE A 89 16.74 0.17 -9.05
N HIS A 90 16.84 -0.98 -8.39
CA HIS A 90 17.37 -2.21 -8.96
C HIS A 90 16.24 -3.02 -9.59
N LYS A 91 16.55 -3.74 -10.68
CA LYS A 91 15.63 -4.66 -11.35
C LYS A 91 16.16 -6.08 -11.23
N PHE A 92 15.31 -6.99 -10.81
CA PHE A 92 15.58 -8.42 -10.77
C PHE A 92 14.46 -9.18 -11.47
N ASP A 93 14.78 -10.32 -12.07
CA ASP A 93 13.80 -11.28 -12.55
C ASP A 93 13.15 -11.96 -11.33
N ALA A 94 11.83 -11.81 -11.18
CA ALA A 94 11.10 -12.30 -10.02
C ALA A 94 10.89 -13.83 -10.03
N ASN A 95 11.26 -14.52 -11.12
CA ASN A 95 11.15 -15.98 -11.26
C ASN A 95 12.46 -16.71 -10.94
N ASN A 96 13.61 -16.08 -11.18
CA ASN A 96 14.91 -16.73 -11.01
C ASN A 96 15.94 -15.88 -10.23
N GLY A 97 15.59 -14.66 -9.84
CA GLY A 97 16.43 -13.78 -9.04
C GLY A 97 17.58 -13.12 -9.79
N LYS A 98 17.72 -13.33 -11.11
CA LYS A 98 18.80 -12.72 -11.90
C LYS A 98 18.69 -11.21 -11.93
N TYR A 99 19.84 -10.55 -11.90
CA TYR A 99 19.91 -9.10 -12.00
C TYR A 99 19.66 -8.63 -13.44
N LEU A 100 18.74 -7.69 -13.60
CA LEU A 100 18.34 -7.11 -14.90
C LEU A 100 18.90 -5.68 -15.09
N GLY A 101 19.74 -5.22 -14.16
CA GLY A 101 20.30 -3.86 -14.15
C GLY A 101 19.53 -2.90 -13.25
N GLN A 102 20.03 -1.68 -13.15
CA GLN A 102 19.37 -0.58 -12.44
C GLN A 102 18.52 0.26 -13.41
N PHE A 103 17.53 0.98 -12.87
CA PHE A 103 16.82 2.03 -13.59
C PHE A 103 17.44 3.39 -13.27
N MET A 104 18.06 4.00 -14.28
CA MET A 104 18.72 5.31 -14.23
C MET A 104 19.79 5.46 -13.12
N LYS A 105 20.41 6.65 -13.06
CA LYS A 105 21.38 7.02 -12.03
C LYS A 105 20.92 8.29 -11.33
N SER A 106 21.37 8.45 -10.09
CA SER A 106 21.18 9.70 -9.36
C SER A 106 22.09 10.80 -9.90
N GLY A 107 21.56 12.03 -9.95
CA GLY A 107 22.30 13.21 -10.42
C GLY A 107 21.41 14.43 -10.63
N GLN A 108 21.96 15.47 -11.26
CA GLN A 108 21.31 16.77 -11.45
C GLN A 108 20.99 17.07 -12.93
N GLY A 109 21.23 16.12 -13.82
CA GLY A 109 20.87 16.20 -15.23
C GLY A 109 19.36 16.28 -15.46
N PRO A 110 18.93 16.73 -16.65
CA PRO A 110 17.51 16.90 -16.97
C PRO A 110 16.69 15.61 -16.85
N ASP A 111 17.32 14.45 -17.03
CA ASP A 111 16.71 13.11 -16.96
C ASP A 111 17.18 12.32 -15.73
N GLU A 112 17.77 12.99 -14.74
CA GLU A 112 18.23 12.36 -13.49
C GLU A 112 17.32 12.76 -12.31
N TYR A 113 17.47 12.04 -11.20
CA TYR A 113 16.82 12.39 -9.93
C TYR A 113 17.88 12.56 -8.83
N VAL A 114 17.61 13.44 -7.86
CA VAL A 114 18.57 13.67 -6.77
C VAL A 114 18.27 12.76 -5.60
N TYR A 115 17.00 12.67 -5.19
CA TYR A 115 16.60 11.95 -4.00
C TYR A 115 15.17 11.44 -4.08
N ILE A 116 15.01 10.12 -4.19
CA ILE A 116 13.69 9.48 -4.29
C ILE A 116 13.38 8.65 -3.04
N THR A 117 12.11 8.56 -2.66
CA THR A 117 11.65 7.75 -1.51
C THR A 117 10.61 6.71 -1.86
N TYR A 118 9.99 6.85 -3.02
CA TYR A 118 8.87 6.03 -3.45
C TYR A 118 8.82 6.02 -4.97
N PHE A 119 8.30 4.94 -5.54
CA PHE A 119 8.03 4.86 -6.97
C PHE A 119 6.78 4.03 -7.23
N THR A 120 6.24 4.13 -8.44
CA THR A 120 5.32 3.14 -8.97
C THR A 120 5.63 2.91 -10.45
N VAL A 121 5.66 1.64 -10.84
CA VAL A 121 5.75 1.22 -12.24
C VAL A 121 4.32 0.99 -12.74
N HIS A 122 4.02 1.56 -13.91
CA HIS A 122 2.71 1.40 -14.54
C HIS A 122 2.49 -0.08 -14.94
N PRO A 123 1.26 -0.63 -14.89
CA PRO A 123 1.01 -2.05 -15.18
C PRO A 123 1.48 -2.54 -16.56
N ASP A 124 1.50 -1.67 -17.58
CA ASP A 124 2.03 -2.02 -18.91
C ASP A 124 3.57 -2.00 -18.99
N ASN A 125 4.24 -1.69 -17.88
CA ASN A 125 5.69 -1.57 -17.73
C ASN A 125 6.35 -0.54 -18.68
N LYS A 126 5.60 0.42 -19.21
CA LYS A 126 6.16 1.45 -20.12
C LYS A 126 6.61 2.69 -19.40
N THR A 127 6.09 2.97 -18.20
CA THR A 127 6.47 4.15 -17.44
C THR A 127 6.70 3.83 -15.99
N ILE A 128 7.60 4.59 -15.38
CA ILE A 128 7.82 4.61 -13.94
C ILE A 128 7.68 6.03 -13.46
N THR A 129 6.95 6.21 -12.37
CA THR A 129 6.86 7.50 -11.67
C THR A 129 7.59 7.38 -10.35
N VAL A 130 8.44 8.36 -10.04
CA VAL A 130 9.17 8.44 -8.77
C VAL A 130 8.76 9.69 -8.01
N ALA A 131 8.75 9.61 -6.68
CA ALA A 131 8.56 10.77 -5.82
C ALA A 131 9.92 11.34 -5.42
N GLU A 132 10.10 12.65 -5.60
CA GLU A 132 11.20 13.45 -5.06
C GLU A 132 10.66 14.36 -3.93
N PRO A 133 10.73 13.93 -2.66
CA PRO A 133 10.17 14.68 -1.55
C PRO A 133 10.79 16.05 -1.33
N ALA A 134 12.08 16.22 -1.62
CA ALA A 134 12.80 17.48 -1.43
C ALA A 134 12.21 18.62 -2.26
N THR A 135 11.69 18.30 -3.45
CA THR A 135 11.06 19.28 -4.34
C THR A 135 9.54 19.15 -4.39
N SER A 136 8.97 18.20 -3.66
CA SER A 136 7.55 17.83 -3.71
C SER A 136 7.07 17.58 -5.14
N ARG A 137 7.85 16.81 -5.91
CA ARG A 137 7.54 16.49 -7.30
C ARG A 137 7.38 14.99 -7.52
N LEU A 138 6.50 14.67 -8.46
CA LEU A 138 6.48 13.38 -9.13
C LEU A 138 7.14 13.56 -10.50
N TYR A 139 8.09 12.69 -10.81
CA TYR A 139 8.70 12.61 -12.13
C TYR A 139 8.29 11.30 -12.79
N THR A 140 7.71 11.38 -13.98
CA THR A 140 7.39 10.20 -14.78
C THR A 140 8.41 10.07 -15.91
N PHE A 141 8.95 8.87 -16.05
CA PHE A 141 9.92 8.50 -17.05
C PHE A 141 9.35 7.44 -17.97
N ASP A 142 9.74 7.50 -19.24
CA ASP A 142 9.55 6.41 -20.19
C ASP A 142 10.63 5.33 -19.94
N MET A 143 10.21 4.08 -19.83
CA MET A 143 11.10 2.97 -19.47
C MET A 143 12.07 2.59 -20.59
N ALA A 144 11.71 2.82 -21.86
CA ALA A 144 12.52 2.42 -23.00
C ALA A 144 13.64 3.42 -23.30
N SER A 145 13.31 4.71 -23.23
CA SER A 145 14.25 5.80 -23.49
C SER A 145 14.94 6.33 -22.23
N GLU A 146 14.46 5.95 -21.05
CA GLU A 146 14.87 6.49 -19.75
C GLU A 146 14.76 8.02 -19.65
N LYS A 147 13.92 8.63 -20.49
CA LYS A 147 13.71 10.09 -20.51
C LYS A 147 12.57 10.50 -19.61
N LYS A 148 12.73 11.65 -18.96
CA LYS A 148 11.66 12.27 -18.19
C LYS A 148 10.61 12.83 -19.14
N ILE A 149 9.40 12.29 -19.06
CA ILE A 149 8.28 12.69 -19.93
C ILE A 149 7.28 13.59 -19.21
N ARG A 150 7.21 13.54 -17.87
CA ARG A 150 6.32 14.41 -17.08
C ARG A 150 6.93 14.84 -15.76
N THR A 151 6.49 16.00 -15.28
CA THR A 151 6.79 16.51 -13.94
C THR A 151 5.52 17.12 -13.36
N VAL A 152 5.12 16.64 -12.18
CA VAL A 152 3.95 17.15 -11.47
C VAL A 152 4.40 17.67 -10.11
N ARG A 153 4.11 18.94 -9.81
CA ARG A 153 4.37 19.51 -8.48
C ARG A 153 3.18 19.21 -7.57
N ILE A 154 3.45 18.51 -6.48
CA ILE A 154 2.47 18.23 -5.44
C ILE A 154 2.51 19.35 -4.41
N SER A 155 1.37 20.02 -4.25
CA SER A 155 1.18 21.08 -3.27
C SER A 155 0.16 20.65 -2.22
N TYR A 156 0.56 20.73 -0.97
CA TYR A 156 -0.29 20.51 0.21
C TYR A 156 -0.54 21.86 0.87
N ASP A 157 -1.80 22.14 1.23
CA ASP A 157 -2.20 23.45 1.74
C ASP A 157 -1.52 23.78 3.09
N ASN A 158 -1.22 22.74 3.90
CA ASN A 158 -0.65 22.87 5.24
C ASN A 158 0.85 22.52 5.34
N ALA A 159 1.48 22.09 4.24
CA ALA A 159 2.89 21.75 4.26
C ALA A 159 3.71 23.02 4.04
N ASN A 160 4.27 23.58 5.11
CA ASN A 160 5.24 24.69 5.10
C ASN A 160 6.55 24.33 4.37
N GLY A 161 6.48 23.92 3.10
CA GLY A 161 7.62 23.55 2.27
C GLY A 161 8.32 22.23 2.64
N ARG A 162 7.66 21.28 3.32
CA ARG A 162 8.30 20.03 3.79
C ARG A 162 7.76 18.76 3.13
N PHE A 163 8.68 17.94 2.63
CA PHE A 163 8.69 16.47 2.44
C PHE A 163 7.35 15.72 2.62
N ALA A 164 6.37 15.94 1.74
CA ALA A 164 5.00 15.49 2.01
C ALA A 164 4.54 14.26 1.20
N ILE A 165 5.34 13.68 0.31
CA ILE A 165 4.89 12.48 -0.44
C ILE A 165 5.34 11.23 0.29
N SER A 166 4.40 10.57 0.97
CA SER A 166 4.65 9.32 1.70
C SER A 166 4.44 8.10 0.80
N SER A 167 3.34 8.08 0.05
CA SER A 167 3.07 7.09 -1.00
C SER A 167 2.10 7.65 -2.03
N PHE A 168 2.04 7.02 -3.19
CA PHE A 168 1.07 7.34 -4.23
C PHE A 168 0.76 6.11 -5.07
N ALA A 169 -0.38 6.13 -5.75
CA ALA A 169 -0.76 5.10 -6.70
C ALA A 169 -1.65 5.67 -7.81
N PRO A 170 -1.57 5.11 -9.04
CA PRO A 170 -2.57 5.38 -10.07
C PRO A 170 -3.93 4.84 -9.60
N VAL A 171 -4.96 5.66 -9.69
CA VAL A 171 -6.37 5.22 -9.56
C VAL A 171 -7.00 4.98 -10.94
N ASN A 172 -6.41 5.56 -11.99
CA ASN A 172 -6.60 5.24 -13.39
C ASN A 172 -5.38 5.75 -14.21
N ASP A 173 -5.46 5.71 -15.53
CA ASP A 173 -4.37 6.08 -16.46
C ASP A 173 -3.87 7.53 -16.33
N SER A 174 -4.69 8.44 -15.78
CA SER A 174 -4.39 9.88 -15.71
C SER A 174 -4.41 10.45 -14.29
N ILE A 175 -5.06 9.78 -13.35
CA ILE A 175 -5.27 10.29 -11.99
C ILE A 175 -4.45 9.48 -11.00
N TYR A 176 -3.64 10.18 -10.20
CA TYR A 176 -2.90 9.60 -9.08
C TYR A 176 -3.52 10.06 -7.76
N ALA A 177 -3.70 9.11 -6.85
CA ALA A 177 -3.92 9.39 -5.43
C ALA A 177 -2.57 9.52 -4.75
N VAL A 178 -2.36 10.62 -4.03
CA VAL A 178 -1.11 10.95 -3.35
C VAL A 178 -1.42 11.14 -1.87
N PHE A 179 -0.69 10.43 -1.01
CA PHE A 179 -0.91 10.42 0.41
C PHE A 179 0.30 10.96 1.18
N SER A 180 0.00 11.71 2.26
CA SER A 180 0.98 12.29 3.17
C SER A 180 0.66 11.99 4.63
N PHE A 181 1.63 11.49 5.40
CA PHE A 181 1.52 11.43 6.86
C PHE A 181 1.54 12.81 7.52
N ILE A 182 2.02 13.85 6.83
CA ILE A 182 2.06 15.20 7.40
C ILE A 182 0.64 15.78 7.42
N ASP A 183 -0.12 15.56 6.36
CA ASP A 183 -1.41 16.19 6.15
C ASP A 183 -2.60 15.26 6.43
N SER A 184 -2.37 13.95 6.54
CA SER A 184 -3.40 12.93 6.79
C SER A 184 -4.57 12.96 5.79
N ARG A 185 -4.31 13.48 4.60
CA ARG A 185 -5.24 13.64 3.49
C ARG A 185 -4.73 12.92 2.25
N ILE A 186 -5.67 12.60 1.37
CA ILE A 186 -5.39 12.10 0.04
C ILE A 186 -5.61 13.26 -0.92
N LEU A 187 -4.61 13.55 -1.74
CA LEU A 187 -4.75 14.48 -2.86
C LEU A 187 -4.92 13.69 -4.16
N PHE A 188 -5.82 14.15 -5.01
CA PHE A 188 -6.00 13.61 -6.35
C PHE A 188 -5.41 14.57 -7.38
N TYR A 189 -4.48 14.07 -8.18
CA TYR A 189 -3.83 14.83 -9.25
C TYR A 189 -4.10 14.18 -10.59
N ASP A 190 -4.54 14.98 -11.55
CA ASP A 190 -4.39 14.65 -12.96
C ASP A 190 -2.92 14.85 -13.32
N VAL A 191 -2.19 13.74 -13.49
CA VAL A 191 -0.75 13.76 -13.75
C VAL A 191 -0.41 14.06 -15.20
N ILE A 192 -1.40 14.01 -16.11
CA ILE A 192 -1.22 14.38 -17.51
C ILE A 192 -1.21 15.90 -17.65
N ASN A 193 -2.19 16.55 -17.04
CA ASN A 193 -2.34 18.00 -17.06
C ASN A 193 -1.59 18.71 -15.93
N GLY A 194 -1.10 17.96 -14.94
CA GLY A 194 -0.30 18.48 -13.83
C GLY A 194 -1.11 19.31 -12.82
N VAL A 195 -2.41 19.02 -12.68
CA VAL A 195 -3.34 19.80 -11.85
C VAL A 195 -3.93 18.97 -10.72
N ARG A 196 -4.12 19.59 -9.55
CA ARG A 196 -4.88 19.01 -8.44
C ARG A 196 -6.37 19.08 -8.80
N ILE A 197 -7.05 17.94 -8.77
CA ILE A 197 -8.47 17.83 -9.11
C ILE A 197 -9.37 17.54 -7.90
N GLY A 198 -8.79 17.16 -6.77
CA GLY A 198 -9.54 16.87 -5.57
C GLY A 198 -8.67 16.63 -4.34
N LEU A 199 -9.34 16.58 -3.19
CA LEU A 199 -8.76 16.16 -1.93
C LEU A 199 -9.80 15.38 -1.14
N GLN A 200 -9.33 14.54 -0.23
CA GLN A 200 -10.17 13.78 0.69
C GLN A 200 -9.50 13.67 2.05
N ASP A 201 -10.28 13.91 3.10
CA ASP A 201 -9.89 13.63 4.48
C ASP A 201 -9.99 12.13 4.77
N ILE A 202 -9.01 11.63 5.53
CA ILE A 202 -9.05 10.26 6.04
C ILE A 202 -9.65 10.30 7.45
N PRO A 203 -10.61 9.42 7.78
CA PRO A 203 -11.27 9.39 9.08
C PRO A 203 -10.35 8.77 10.17
N LEU A 204 -9.16 9.34 10.37
CA LEU A 204 -8.25 8.92 11.43
C LEU A 204 -8.74 9.44 12.78
N HIS A 205 -8.71 8.56 13.79
CA HIS A 205 -8.94 8.98 15.18
C HIS A 205 -7.90 10.03 15.61
N GLU A 206 -8.31 11.00 16.44
CA GLU A 206 -7.47 12.14 16.83
C GLU A 206 -6.13 11.72 17.45
N ASN A 207 -6.13 10.69 18.31
CA ASN A 207 -4.91 10.14 18.92
C ASN A 207 -3.92 9.62 17.87
N ILE A 208 -4.41 8.94 16.83
CA ILE A 208 -3.57 8.42 15.74
C ILE A 208 -3.01 9.59 14.93
N ASN A 209 -3.85 10.58 14.63
CA ASN A 209 -3.46 11.73 13.83
C ASN A 209 -2.40 12.62 14.52
N LYS A 210 -2.49 12.77 15.86
CA LYS A 210 -1.50 13.51 16.66
C LYS A 210 -0.15 12.81 16.75
N THR A 211 -0.18 11.49 16.88
CA THR A 211 1.01 10.67 17.13
C THR A 211 1.76 10.32 15.85
N LYS A 212 1.05 9.94 14.79
CA LYS A 212 1.61 9.54 13.49
C LYS A 212 2.64 8.39 13.60
N TYR A 213 2.58 7.59 14.67
CA TYR A 213 3.68 6.72 15.06
C TYR A 213 3.88 5.50 14.15
N VAL A 214 2.79 4.91 13.65
CA VAL A 214 2.84 3.54 13.14
C VAL A 214 2.17 3.42 11.77
N ALA A 215 2.35 4.38 10.88
CA ALA A 215 1.64 4.31 9.62
C ALA A 215 2.44 3.48 8.58
N PRO A 216 1.84 2.44 7.94
CA PRO A 216 2.56 1.62 6.98
C PRO A 216 3.02 2.48 5.80
N GLY A 217 4.27 2.28 5.34
CA GLY A 217 4.83 3.08 4.25
C GLY A 217 4.04 3.03 2.94
N VAL A 218 3.23 1.99 2.74
CA VAL A 218 2.34 1.79 1.59
C VAL A 218 0.89 1.69 2.07
N VAL A 219 0.02 2.60 1.63
CA VAL A 219 -1.41 2.62 2.03
C VAL A 219 -2.37 2.29 0.89
N PHE A 220 -1.90 2.37 -0.37
CA PHE A 220 -2.69 2.04 -1.54
C PHE A 220 -2.40 0.62 -2.00
N ASN A 221 -3.41 -0.13 -2.47
CA ASN A 221 -3.21 -1.45 -3.07
C ASN A 221 -4.21 -1.68 -4.22
N LYS A 222 -4.13 -2.85 -4.86
CA LYS A 222 -5.13 -3.35 -5.79
C LYS A 222 -5.59 -4.74 -5.32
N ILE A 223 -6.90 -4.95 -5.16
CA ILE A 223 -7.51 -6.24 -4.80
C ILE A 223 -8.70 -6.48 -5.73
N ASN A 224 -8.76 -7.64 -6.40
CA ASN A 224 -9.86 -7.98 -7.32
C ASN A 224 -10.17 -6.85 -8.33
N ASP A 225 -9.12 -6.29 -8.93
CA ASP A 225 -9.17 -5.13 -9.83
C ASP A 225 -9.56 -3.77 -9.24
N LYS A 226 -9.90 -3.71 -7.96
CA LYS A 226 -10.25 -2.49 -7.25
C LYS A 226 -9.02 -1.81 -6.69
N VAL A 227 -8.85 -0.51 -6.94
CA VAL A 227 -7.84 0.29 -6.25
C VAL A 227 -8.36 0.61 -4.87
N ILE A 228 -7.61 0.20 -3.85
CA ILE A 228 -8.02 0.33 -2.45
C ILE A 228 -7.06 1.22 -1.66
N LEU A 229 -7.60 1.80 -0.60
CA LEU A 229 -6.86 2.40 0.50
C LEU A 229 -7.07 1.51 1.73
N PHE A 230 -5.96 1.12 2.37
CA PHE A 230 -5.98 0.41 3.63
C PHE A 230 -4.91 0.98 4.54
N ILE A 231 -5.33 1.45 5.72
CA ILE A 231 -4.46 1.94 6.78
C ILE A 231 -4.76 1.10 8.00
N SER A 232 -3.73 0.51 8.61
CA SER A 232 -3.83 -0.52 9.64
C SER A 232 -4.74 -0.20 10.82
N TYR A 233 -4.98 1.08 11.12
CA TYR A 233 -5.81 1.51 12.26
C TYR A 233 -7.26 1.88 11.92
N LEU A 234 -7.62 1.90 10.63
CA LEU A 234 -8.98 2.26 10.22
C LEU A 234 -9.93 1.08 10.29
N ASN A 235 -9.41 -0.15 10.43
CA ASN A 235 -10.19 -1.40 10.37
C ASN A 235 -11.17 -1.41 9.19
N THR A 236 -10.82 -0.75 8.08
CA THR A 236 -11.72 -0.55 6.95
C THR A 236 -10.87 -0.51 5.68
N ILE A 237 -11.24 -1.35 4.71
CA ILE A 237 -10.80 -1.22 3.32
C ILE A 237 -11.70 -0.19 2.67
N TYR A 238 -11.10 0.83 2.05
CA TYR A 238 -11.82 1.78 1.21
C TYR A 238 -11.53 1.49 -0.25
N GLU A 239 -12.54 1.53 -1.11
CA GLU A 239 -12.41 1.39 -2.56
C GLU A 239 -12.46 2.76 -3.22
N TYR A 240 -11.61 2.99 -4.22
CA TYR A 240 -11.71 4.18 -5.05
C TYR A 240 -12.93 4.09 -5.97
N GLN A 241 -13.90 4.97 -5.75
CA GLN A 241 -15.10 5.11 -6.55
C GLN A 241 -15.38 6.60 -6.83
N ARG A 242 -15.63 6.93 -8.09
CA ARG A 242 -16.12 8.25 -8.54
C ARG A 242 -15.36 9.45 -7.95
N GLY A 243 -14.02 9.37 -7.87
CA GLY A 243 -13.20 10.50 -7.39
C GLY A 243 -12.84 10.48 -5.90
N SER A 244 -13.26 9.46 -5.15
CA SER A 244 -12.97 9.34 -3.70
C SER A 244 -12.79 7.90 -3.26
N PHE A 245 -12.14 7.66 -2.13
CA PHE A 245 -12.09 6.37 -1.46
C PHE A 245 -13.29 6.24 -0.51
N VAL A 246 -14.24 5.36 -0.84
CA VAL A 246 -15.44 5.11 -0.03
C VAL A 246 -15.31 3.80 0.73
N PRO A 247 -15.90 3.65 1.93
CA PRO A 247 -15.88 2.39 2.68
C PRO A 247 -16.35 1.22 1.81
N TYR A 248 -15.57 0.13 1.78
CA TYR A 248 -15.88 -1.07 1.02
C TYR A 248 -16.08 -2.28 1.94
N ILE A 249 -15.12 -2.55 2.83
CA ILE A 249 -15.22 -3.62 3.83
C ILE A 249 -14.79 -3.07 5.18
N LYS A 250 -15.69 -3.13 6.17
CA LYS A 250 -15.40 -2.82 7.57
C LYS A 250 -15.04 -4.10 8.31
N LEU A 251 -13.95 -4.08 9.07
CA LEU A 251 -13.47 -5.20 9.86
C LEU A 251 -13.99 -5.02 11.28
N ASP A 252 -14.94 -5.87 11.67
CA ASP A 252 -15.44 -5.94 13.04
C ASP A 252 -14.59 -6.94 13.83
N LEU A 253 -13.75 -6.39 14.69
CA LEU A 253 -12.83 -7.11 15.58
C LEU A 253 -13.32 -7.09 17.03
N GLY A 254 -14.59 -6.70 17.26
CA GLY A 254 -15.14 -6.48 18.59
C GLY A 254 -14.29 -5.50 19.42
N LYS A 255 -13.98 -5.88 20.66
CA LYS A 255 -13.14 -5.07 21.56
C LYS A 255 -11.70 -4.89 21.05
N TYR A 256 -11.21 -5.79 20.20
CA TYR A 256 -9.84 -5.78 19.69
C TYR A 256 -9.62 -4.80 18.52
N GLY A 257 -10.68 -4.17 18.01
CA GLY A 257 -10.59 -3.12 16.99
C GLY A 257 -10.21 -1.73 17.53
N LYS A 258 -9.92 -1.61 18.83
CA LYS A 258 -9.80 -0.33 19.55
C LYS A 258 -8.36 0.14 19.76
N VAL A 259 -7.47 -0.15 18.80
CA VAL A 259 -6.05 0.24 18.87
C VAL A 259 -5.82 1.73 19.13
N HIS A 260 -6.73 2.60 18.67
CA HIS A 260 -6.66 4.06 18.89
C HIS A 260 -6.70 4.48 20.37
N GLU A 261 -7.24 3.64 21.27
CA GLU A 261 -7.24 3.86 22.73
C GLU A 261 -5.84 3.72 23.34
N TYR A 262 -4.92 3.03 22.65
CA TYR A 262 -3.56 2.74 23.11
C TYR A 262 -2.51 3.69 22.54
N PHE A 263 -2.88 4.59 21.63
CA PHE A 263 -1.99 5.64 21.13
C PHE A 263 -1.85 6.76 22.17
N SER A 264 -0.71 6.76 22.89
CA SER A 264 -0.40 7.82 23.84
C SER A 264 0.05 9.11 23.16
N THR A 265 -0.65 10.21 23.46
CA THR A 265 -0.29 11.56 22.96
C THR A 265 0.54 12.38 23.94
N THR A 266 0.78 11.86 25.14
CA THR A 266 1.47 12.58 26.24
C THR A 266 2.87 12.03 26.51
N MET A 267 3.15 10.80 26.10
CA MET A 267 4.46 10.17 26.26
C MET A 267 5.43 10.59 25.14
N PRO A 268 6.75 10.57 25.40
CA PRO A 268 7.75 10.60 24.33
C PRO A 268 7.51 9.48 23.33
N ARG A 269 7.88 9.71 22.06
CA ARG A 269 7.59 8.80 20.94
C ARG A 269 8.06 7.37 21.20
N GLU A 270 9.28 7.20 21.70
CA GLU A 270 9.89 5.89 21.93
C GLU A 270 9.07 5.10 22.96
N LYS A 271 8.73 5.74 24.09
CA LYS A 271 7.89 5.14 25.14
C LYS A 271 6.47 4.85 24.68
N ALA A 272 5.91 5.67 23.80
CA ALA A 272 4.59 5.43 23.24
C ALA A 272 4.57 4.20 22.32
N ILE A 273 5.65 3.96 21.58
CA ILE A 273 5.81 2.74 20.77
C ILE A 273 5.96 1.52 21.68
N GLU A 274 6.82 1.60 22.70
CA GLU A 274 6.95 0.53 23.71
C GLU A 274 5.59 0.20 24.35
N TYR A 275 4.84 1.22 24.76
CA TYR A 275 3.51 1.05 25.35
C TYR A 275 2.52 0.34 24.40
N LEU A 276 2.54 0.65 23.09
CA LEU A 276 1.74 -0.08 22.11
C LEU A 276 2.13 -1.57 22.10
N PHE A 277 3.42 -1.88 21.98
CA PHE A 277 3.89 -3.27 21.98
C PHE A 277 3.63 -4.02 23.29
N GLU A 278 3.64 -3.33 24.43
CA GLU A 278 3.31 -3.91 25.74
C GLU A 278 1.82 -4.26 25.90
N ASN A 279 0.94 -3.63 25.12
CA ASN A 279 -0.51 -3.81 25.16
C ASN A 279 -1.04 -4.50 23.88
N ASP A 280 -0.19 -5.21 23.14
CA ASP A 280 -0.57 -5.87 21.89
C ASP A 280 -1.55 -7.04 22.08
N ASP A 281 -1.78 -7.47 23.33
CA ASP A 281 -2.84 -8.40 23.71
C ASP A 281 -4.24 -7.77 23.73
N LYS A 282 -4.34 -6.45 23.63
CA LYS A 282 -5.62 -5.71 23.70
C LYS A 282 -6.24 -5.38 22.36
N TYR A 283 -5.49 -5.49 21.27
CA TYR A 283 -5.96 -5.15 19.93
C TYR A 283 -5.32 -6.03 18.86
N VAL A 284 -5.90 -6.06 17.68
CA VAL A 284 -5.28 -6.62 16.47
C VAL A 284 -4.74 -5.46 15.63
N SER A 285 -3.47 -5.53 15.23
CA SER A 285 -2.85 -4.55 14.34
C SER A 285 -2.46 -5.20 13.03
N PHE A 286 -2.83 -4.61 11.89
CA PHE A 286 -2.48 -5.15 10.57
C PHE A 286 -1.10 -4.69 10.11
N TRP A 287 -0.23 -5.62 9.74
CA TRP A 287 1.18 -5.35 9.41
C TRP A 287 1.49 -5.53 7.92
N SER A 288 0.59 -6.17 7.17
CA SER A 288 0.68 -6.32 5.73
C SER A 288 -0.53 -5.71 5.03
N MET A 289 -0.39 -5.47 3.72
CA MET A 289 -1.55 -5.14 2.90
C MET A 289 -2.40 -6.39 2.69
N PRO A 290 -3.74 -6.28 2.70
CA PRO A 290 -4.58 -7.41 2.38
C PRO A 290 -4.35 -7.89 0.95
N PHE A 291 -4.55 -9.19 0.75
CA PHE A 291 -4.46 -9.84 -0.57
C PHE A 291 -5.66 -10.76 -0.80
N SER A 292 -6.00 -10.96 -2.07
CA SER A 292 -7.10 -11.81 -2.52
C SER A 292 -6.68 -13.26 -2.75
N SER A 293 -7.48 -14.20 -2.24
CA SER A 293 -7.39 -15.64 -2.51
C SER A 293 -8.76 -16.16 -2.95
N LYS A 294 -8.94 -16.52 -4.22
CA LYS A 294 -10.20 -16.98 -4.84
C LYS A 294 -11.45 -16.18 -4.45
N ASN A 295 -12.13 -16.57 -3.37
CA ASN A 295 -13.35 -15.95 -2.84
C ASN A 295 -13.12 -15.34 -1.46
N SER A 296 -11.89 -14.93 -1.16
CA SER A 296 -11.53 -14.48 0.16
C SER A 296 -10.53 -13.33 0.11
N ILE A 297 -10.56 -12.52 1.15
CA ILE A 297 -9.55 -11.50 1.41
C ILE A 297 -8.83 -11.91 2.68
N VAL A 298 -7.51 -11.97 2.60
CA VAL A 298 -6.63 -12.40 3.68
C VAL A 298 -5.89 -11.19 4.23
N PHE A 299 -5.81 -11.12 5.54
CA PHE A 299 -5.08 -10.11 6.30
C PHE A 299 -4.10 -10.79 7.24
N THR A 300 -2.95 -10.17 7.45
CA THR A 300 -2.00 -10.62 8.47
C THR A 300 -1.64 -9.47 9.41
N GLY A 301 -1.41 -9.80 10.67
CA GLY A 301 -1.25 -8.80 11.71
C GLY A 301 -0.38 -9.25 12.87
N LEU A 302 -0.46 -8.49 13.95
CA LEU A 302 0.12 -8.76 15.27
C LEU A 302 -1.01 -8.71 16.31
N HIS A 303 -1.04 -9.71 17.19
CA HIS A 303 -1.88 -9.76 18.37
C HIS A 303 -1.24 -10.65 19.43
N ASN A 304 -1.09 -10.16 20.66
CA ASN A 304 -0.57 -10.93 21.79
C ASN A 304 0.77 -11.64 21.47
N ARG A 305 1.70 -10.92 20.84
CA ARG A 305 3.02 -11.38 20.37
C ARG A 305 2.97 -12.55 19.38
N LYS A 306 1.81 -12.81 18.78
CA LYS A 306 1.59 -13.77 17.72
C LYS A 306 1.18 -13.04 16.45
N HIS A 307 1.20 -13.78 15.35
CA HIS A 307 1.04 -13.24 14.02
C HIS A 307 -0.19 -13.82 13.35
N PRO A 308 -1.38 -13.33 13.74
CA PRO A 308 -2.62 -13.92 13.32
C PRO A 308 -2.87 -13.73 11.83
N ILE A 309 -3.68 -14.65 11.32
CA ILE A 309 -4.25 -14.57 9.97
C ILE A 309 -5.76 -14.44 10.09
N LEU A 310 -6.29 -13.48 9.36
CA LEU A 310 -7.72 -13.26 9.22
C LEU A 310 -8.11 -13.52 7.78
N MET A 311 -9.15 -14.32 7.57
CA MET A 311 -9.65 -14.67 6.24
C MET A 311 -11.13 -14.37 6.18
N TYR A 312 -11.51 -13.44 5.31
CA TYR A 312 -12.90 -13.09 5.05
C TYR A 312 -13.35 -13.74 3.75
N ASP A 313 -14.31 -14.66 3.80
CA ASP A 313 -14.93 -15.26 2.62
C ASP A 313 -15.99 -14.30 2.05
N THR A 314 -15.74 -13.78 0.86
CA THR A 314 -16.58 -12.80 0.18
C THR A 314 -17.87 -13.38 -0.39
N LYS A 315 -18.04 -14.71 -0.41
CA LYS A 315 -19.28 -15.38 -0.84
C LYS A 315 -20.20 -15.69 0.33
N THR A 316 -19.65 -16.23 1.42
CA THR A 316 -20.45 -16.60 2.61
C THR A 316 -20.63 -15.42 3.56
N GLY A 317 -19.72 -14.44 3.52
CA GLY A 317 -19.66 -13.35 4.49
C GLY A 317 -19.03 -13.76 5.82
N GLU A 318 -18.45 -14.96 5.91
CA GLU A 318 -17.83 -15.47 7.14
C GLU A 318 -16.39 -14.98 7.29
N GLY A 319 -16.04 -14.51 8.48
CA GLY A 319 -14.67 -14.20 8.87
C GLY A 319 -14.10 -15.29 9.76
N LYS A 320 -12.87 -15.73 9.45
CA LYS A 320 -12.09 -16.67 10.24
C LYS A 320 -10.88 -15.99 10.84
N TYR A 321 -10.55 -16.33 12.08
CA TYR A 321 -9.38 -15.84 12.79
C TYR A 321 -8.55 -17.02 13.27
N ALA A 322 -7.26 -17.02 12.95
CA ALA A 322 -6.29 -17.99 13.47
C ALA A 322 -5.12 -17.23 14.10
N GLU A 323 -4.77 -17.57 15.34
CA GLU A 323 -3.62 -16.94 16.02
C GLU A 323 -2.28 -17.26 15.33
N THR A 324 -2.15 -18.47 14.79
CA THR A 324 -0.96 -19.00 14.11
C THR A 324 -1.37 -20.05 13.07
N LEU A 325 -0.52 -20.28 12.06
CA LEU A 325 -0.69 -21.40 11.14
C LEU A 325 -0.30 -22.73 11.78
N THR A 326 -0.95 -23.83 11.35
CA THR A 326 -0.66 -25.18 11.86
C THR A 326 0.77 -25.66 11.58
N GLU A 327 1.40 -25.14 10.53
CA GLU A 327 2.77 -25.44 10.14
C GLU A 327 3.79 -24.71 11.03
N GLY A 328 3.36 -23.73 11.83
CA GLY A 328 4.22 -22.97 12.73
C GLY A 328 5.11 -21.95 12.03
N ILE A 329 4.71 -21.51 10.83
CA ILE A 329 5.30 -20.36 10.15
C ILE A 329 4.40 -19.12 10.27
N GLU A 330 4.99 -17.96 10.03
CA GLU A 330 4.36 -16.66 10.04
C GLU A 330 4.40 -16.07 8.62
N ILE A 331 3.33 -15.35 8.25
CA ILE A 331 3.14 -14.85 6.89
C ILE A 331 2.99 -13.33 6.93
N PHE A 332 3.94 -12.64 6.29
CA PHE A 332 3.93 -11.17 6.20
C PHE A 332 4.37 -10.70 4.82
N PRO A 333 3.47 -10.75 3.83
CA PRO A 333 3.76 -10.22 2.53
C PRO A 333 4.01 -8.71 2.63
N ASN A 334 5.12 -8.25 2.05
CA ASN A 334 5.50 -6.84 2.01
C ASN A 334 5.55 -6.29 0.57
N ILE A 335 5.22 -7.11 -0.42
CA ILE A 335 5.04 -6.72 -1.81
C ILE A 335 3.58 -6.96 -2.18
N ARG A 336 3.00 -6.05 -2.98
CA ARG A 336 1.63 -6.18 -3.48
C ARG A 336 1.46 -7.48 -4.27
N GLN A 337 0.27 -8.07 -4.17
CA GLN A 337 -0.09 -9.24 -4.95
C GLN A 337 0.07 -8.97 -6.45
N ASN A 338 0.64 -9.93 -7.18
CA ASN A 338 0.77 -9.93 -8.63
C ASN A 338 0.24 -11.26 -9.17
N GLY A 339 -0.91 -11.22 -9.84
CA GLY A 339 -1.62 -12.43 -10.26
C GLY A 339 -1.98 -13.33 -9.08
N CYS A 340 -1.64 -14.61 -9.17
CA CYS A 340 -1.87 -15.61 -8.11
C CYS A 340 -0.73 -15.70 -7.09
N TYR A 341 0.13 -14.68 -6.99
CA TYR A 341 1.25 -14.67 -6.07
C TYR A 341 1.23 -13.46 -5.15
N THR A 342 1.61 -13.68 -3.89
CA THR A 342 2.02 -12.63 -2.97
C THR A 342 3.46 -12.90 -2.53
N TYR A 343 4.16 -11.87 -2.07
CA TYR A 343 5.61 -11.98 -1.89
C TYR A 343 6.09 -11.26 -0.63
N ARG A 344 7.18 -11.78 -0.08
CA ARG A 344 7.97 -11.12 0.96
C ARG A 344 9.42 -11.04 0.49
N LEU A 345 10.00 -9.84 0.53
CA LEU A 345 11.44 -9.66 0.45
C LEU A 345 12.03 -9.69 1.86
N SER A 346 12.89 -10.66 2.15
CA SER A 346 13.49 -10.90 3.47
C SER A 346 15.01 -10.80 3.40
N GLN A 347 15.64 -10.30 4.45
CA GLN A 347 17.10 -10.39 4.56
C GLN A 347 17.50 -11.85 4.81
N VAL A 348 18.66 -12.29 4.31
CA VAL A 348 19.10 -13.68 4.52
C VAL A 348 19.26 -13.97 6.01
N LYS A 349 19.82 -13.03 6.77
CA LYS A 349 19.97 -13.17 8.22
C LYS A 349 18.64 -13.42 8.94
N GLU A 350 17.61 -12.67 8.59
CA GLU A 350 16.24 -12.84 9.13
C GLU A 350 15.69 -14.23 8.78
N LEU A 351 15.90 -14.67 7.54
CA LEU A 351 15.45 -15.97 7.06
C LEU A 351 16.16 -17.15 7.74
N LEU A 352 17.44 -17.01 8.08
CA LEU A 352 18.27 -18.07 8.67
C LEU A 352 18.25 -18.09 10.20
N ASP A 353 18.23 -16.92 10.85
CA ASP A 353 18.24 -16.81 12.31
C ASP A 353 16.86 -17.17 12.89
N GLU A 354 15.80 -17.08 12.07
CA GLU A 354 14.43 -17.13 12.52
C GLU A 354 13.62 -18.22 11.77
N ASN A 355 13.44 -19.38 12.40
CA ASN A 355 12.62 -20.50 11.88
C ASN A 355 11.11 -20.18 11.78
N HIS A 356 10.72 -18.91 11.86
CA HIS A 356 9.32 -18.51 11.80
C HIS A 356 8.86 -18.14 10.39
N LEU A 357 9.74 -17.78 9.44
CA LEU A 357 9.30 -17.42 8.09
C LEU A 357 9.14 -18.63 7.17
N THR A 358 9.94 -19.68 7.38
CA THR A 358 9.95 -20.90 6.56
C THR A 358 10.36 -22.10 7.41
N ASN A 359 9.97 -23.31 7.00
CA ASN A 359 10.46 -24.57 7.56
C ASN A 359 10.19 -25.74 6.60
N GLU A 360 10.60 -26.94 7.00
CA GLU A 360 10.45 -28.19 6.24
C GLU A 360 9.00 -28.63 6.01
N LYS A 361 8.02 -28.06 6.72
CA LYS A 361 6.60 -28.41 6.53
C LYS A 361 5.96 -27.68 5.35
N VAL A 362 6.59 -26.61 4.87
CA VAL A 362 6.06 -25.76 3.78
C VAL A 362 6.99 -25.68 2.56
N LEU A 363 8.22 -26.16 2.70
CA LEU A 363 9.23 -26.16 1.64
C LEU A 363 9.41 -27.57 1.04
N ASP A 364 9.61 -27.63 -0.27
CA ASP A 364 10.08 -28.84 -0.94
C ASP A 364 11.61 -29.00 -0.86
N ASP A 365 12.11 -30.16 -1.28
CA ASP A 365 13.54 -30.51 -1.24
C ASP A 365 14.42 -29.49 -1.99
N ASN A 366 13.91 -28.92 -3.09
CA ASN A 366 14.67 -27.95 -3.87
C ASN A 366 14.82 -26.63 -3.10
N ASN A 367 13.74 -26.15 -2.48
CA ASN A 367 13.78 -24.93 -1.68
C ASN A 367 14.57 -25.11 -0.38
N LEU A 368 14.52 -26.29 0.25
CA LEU A 368 15.38 -26.62 1.40
C LEU A 368 16.87 -26.60 1.02
N ARG A 369 17.23 -27.12 -0.15
CA ARG A 369 18.59 -27.03 -0.68
C ARG A 369 19.00 -25.57 -0.88
N ILE A 370 18.17 -24.77 -1.54
CA ILE A 370 18.43 -23.34 -1.75
C ILE A 370 18.66 -22.63 -0.41
N LEU A 371 17.78 -22.86 0.57
CA LEU A 371 17.89 -22.28 1.91
C LEU A 371 19.24 -22.62 2.58
N SER A 372 19.72 -23.85 2.41
CA SER A 372 21.01 -24.30 2.98
C SER A 372 22.26 -23.71 2.31
N GLU A 373 22.12 -23.17 1.09
CA GLU A 373 23.21 -22.60 0.30
C GLU A 373 23.33 -21.06 0.47
N LEU A 374 22.34 -20.42 1.09
CA LEU A 374 22.33 -18.97 1.33
C LEU A 374 23.45 -18.53 2.26
N LYS A 375 24.03 -17.36 1.98
CA LYS A 375 25.02 -16.72 2.82
C LYS A 375 24.51 -15.40 3.38
N THR A 376 24.89 -15.08 4.61
CA THR A 376 24.38 -13.89 5.32
C THR A 376 24.72 -12.56 4.63
N ASP A 377 25.73 -12.54 3.76
CA ASP A 377 26.16 -11.41 2.95
C ASP A 377 25.53 -11.36 1.55
N ASP A 378 24.72 -12.37 1.19
CA ASP A 378 23.94 -12.35 -0.04
C ASP A 378 22.88 -11.23 -0.02
N ASN A 379 22.47 -10.83 -1.21
CA ASN A 379 21.31 -9.98 -1.38
C ASN A 379 20.06 -10.62 -0.73
N PRO A 380 19.03 -9.80 -0.40
CA PRO A 380 17.76 -10.28 0.11
C PRO A 380 17.16 -11.40 -0.74
N VAL A 381 16.37 -12.24 -0.10
CA VAL A 381 15.68 -13.37 -0.72
C VAL A 381 14.22 -13.01 -0.92
N LEU A 382 13.70 -13.32 -2.11
CA LEU A 382 12.29 -13.20 -2.41
C LEU A 382 11.58 -14.51 -2.04
N LEU A 383 10.76 -14.48 -0.99
CA LEU A 383 9.79 -15.52 -0.70
C LEU A 383 8.55 -15.27 -1.54
N ARG A 384 8.21 -16.23 -2.40
CA ARG A 384 7.05 -16.18 -3.28
C ARG A 384 6.01 -17.20 -2.84
N TYR A 385 4.85 -16.72 -2.43
CA TYR A 385 3.73 -17.57 -2.01
C TYR A 385 2.73 -17.70 -3.15
N LYS A 386 2.49 -18.94 -3.62
CA LYS A 386 1.46 -19.20 -4.62
C LYS A 386 0.11 -19.31 -3.93
N ILE A 387 -0.78 -18.36 -4.19
CA ILE A 387 -2.12 -18.29 -3.61
C ILE A 387 -3.02 -19.35 -4.27
N LYS A 388 -3.73 -20.10 -3.44
CA LYS A 388 -4.72 -21.10 -3.87
C LYS A 388 -5.86 -20.44 -4.64
N GLN A 389 -6.20 -20.98 -5.82
CA GLN A 389 -7.23 -20.42 -6.72
C GLN A 389 -8.57 -21.15 -6.68
#